data_AF-A0AAN9YGJ5-F1
#
_entry.id   AF-A0AAN9YGJ5-F1
#
_cell.length_a   1.000
_cell.length_b   1.000
_cell.length_c   1.000
_cell.angle_alpha   90.00
_cell.angle_beta   90.00
_cell.angle_gamma   90.00
#
_symmetry.space_group_name_H-M   'P 1'
#
loop_
_entity.id
_entity.type
_entity.pdbx_description
1 polymer ?
#
loop_
_entity_poly.entity_id
_entity_poly.type
_entity_poly.pdbx_seq_one_letter_code
_entity_poly.pdbx_strand_id
1 'polypeptide(L)'
;MVMIEASLNVFGLMVSYWIDLGFSFLEPSTISWRFPIAFQIILALFVALAIPGLPESPRWLVLKGREDEALKVLSALFDLPEDDPKIHAEFAAVKDAATEMATGTFSDCFKFNELRNFHRTVLSYVSQVFQQISGINVITYYAATIFLSIGLSPFMSRLLAALNGTEYFLISWVAVFTIEKFGRRKLMLFGAVGMSVSMIVLSATTAYSGVNQGAGITAAIFLFVFNSFFAIGWLGMTWLYPAEVTPLAIRAPANAISTTANWIFNVS
;
A
#
# COMPACT_ATOMS: atom_id res chain seq x y z
N MET A 1 -8.31 8.67 -1.44
CA MET A 1 -7.47 8.36 -2.61
C MET A 1 -6.44 7.28 -2.29
N VAL A 2 -5.50 7.51 -1.37
CA VAL A 2 -4.47 6.52 -0.97
C VAL A 2 -5.02 5.13 -0.61
N MET A 3 -6.15 5.06 0.11
CA MET A 3 -6.76 3.77 0.46
C MET A 3 -7.26 2.98 -0.76
N ILE A 4 -7.75 3.67 -1.80
CA ILE A 4 -8.21 3.05 -3.04
C ILE A 4 -7.01 2.55 -3.85
N GLU A 5 -5.92 3.32 -3.90
CA GLU A 5 -4.66 2.90 -4.53
C GLU A 5 -4.10 1.64 -3.86
N ALA A 6 -4.14 1.57 -2.53
CA ALA A 6 -3.81 0.38 -1.75
C ALA A 6 -4.69 -0.83 -2.12
N SER A 7 -6.00 -0.65 -2.26
CA SER A 7 -6.90 -1.72 -2.73
C SER A 7 -6.59 -2.18 -4.16
N LEU A 8 -6.22 -1.26 -5.06
CA LEU A 8 -5.81 -1.59 -6.42
C LEU A 8 -4.46 -2.34 -6.47
N ASN A 9 -3.55 -2.05 -5.54
CA ASN A 9 -2.32 -2.83 -5.39
C ASN A 9 -2.64 -4.29 -5.02
N VAL A 10 -3.52 -4.51 -4.04
CA VAL A 10 -3.94 -5.86 -3.63
C VAL A 10 -4.78 -6.55 -4.72
N PHE A 11 -5.52 -5.81 -5.54
CA PHE A 11 -6.16 -6.36 -6.73
C PHE A 11 -5.13 -6.98 -7.70
N GLY A 12 -4.02 -6.28 -7.96
CA GLY A 12 -2.92 -6.82 -8.75
C GLY A 12 -2.34 -8.10 -8.17
N LEU A 13 -2.15 -8.15 -6.84
CA LEU A 13 -1.72 -9.35 -6.13
C LEU A 13 -2.71 -10.52 -6.29
N MET A 14 -4.00 -10.26 -6.11
CA MET A 14 -5.06 -11.26 -6.30
C MET A 14 -5.02 -11.85 -7.71
N VAL A 15 -4.95 -10.99 -8.73
CA VAL A 15 -4.86 -11.42 -10.14
C VAL A 15 -3.60 -12.26 -10.36
N SER A 16 -2.46 -11.89 -9.78
CA SER A 16 -1.23 -12.68 -9.86
C SER A 16 -1.43 -14.11 -9.33
N TYR A 17 -2.01 -14.29 -8.15
CA TYR A 17 -2.23 -15.63 -7.60
C TYR A 17 -3.17 -16.49 -8.44
N TRP A 18 -4.21 -15.90 -9.03
CA TRP A 18 -5.11 -16.63 -9.92
C TRP A 18 -4.44 -17.03 -11.23
N ILE A 19 -3.60 -16.16 -11.78
CA ILE A 19 -2.78 -16.47 -12.95
C ILE A 19 -1.80 -17.61 -12.61
N ASP A 20 -1.10 -17.51 -11.48
CA ASP A 20 -0.15 -18.54 -11.04
C ASP A 20 -0.84 -19.89 -10.83
N LEU A 21 -2.03 -19.92 -10.21
CA LEU A 21 -2.85 -21.13 -10.08
C LEU A 21 -3.25 -21.70 -11.45
N GLY A 22 -3.74 -20.85 -12.37
CA GLY A 22 -4.17 -21.28 -13.70
C GLY A 22 -3.03 -21.85 -14.54
N PHE A 23 -1.86 -21.24 -14.47
CA PHE A 23 -0.66 -21.71 -15.18
C PHE A 23 0.02 -22.89 -14.50
N SER A 24 -0.30 -23.15 -13.23
CA SER A 24 0.22 -24.30 -12.49
C SER A 24 -0.22 -25.65 -13.07
N PHE A 25 -1.33 -25.71 -13.79
CA PHE A 25 -1.79 -26.90 -14.50
C PHE A 25 -0.92 -27.27 -15.72
N LEU A 26 -0.06 -26.36 -16.17
CA LEU A 26 0.86 -26.59 -17.29
C LEU A 26 2.19 -27.19 -16.83
N GLU A 27 2.41 -27.38 -15.52
CA GLU A 27 3.61 -28.05 -15.02
C GLU A 27 3.76 -29.46 -15.61
N PRO A 28 4.98 -29.87 -16.03
CA PRO A 28 6.28 -29.23 -15.81
C PRO A 28 6.72 -28.26 -16.93
N SER A 29 5.83 -27.82 -17.83
CA SER A 29 6.19 -26.91 -18.92
C SER A 29 6.77 -25.60 -18.39
N THR A 30 7.82 -25.10 -19.03
CA THR A 30 8.43 -23.79 -18.68
C THR A 30 7.48 -22.61 -18.87
N ILE A 31 6.37 -22.80 -19.60
CA ILE A 31 5.33 -21.79 -19.76
C ILE A 31 4.66 -21.44 -18.41
N SER A 32 4.62 -22.39 -17.47
CA SER A 32 3.92 -22.23 -16.17
C SER A 32 4.43 -21.04 -15.36
N TRP A 33 5.72 -20.70 -15.46
CA TRP A 33 6.33 -19.57 -14.74
C TRP A 33 6.72 -18.41 -15.66
N ARG A 34 7.01 -18.67 -16.94
CA ARG A 34 7.41 -17.62 -17.89
C ARG A 34 6.26 -16.68 -18.23
N PHE A 35 5.07 -17.22 -18.44
CA PHE A 35 3.92 -16.41 -18.83
C PHE A 35 3.45 -15.47 -17.70
N PRO A 36 3.24 -15.92 -16.45
CA PRO A 36 2.84 -15.01 -15.36
C PRO A 36 3.78 -13.80 -15.20
N ILE A 37 5.10 -14.03 -15.32
CA ILE A 37 6.10 -12.96 -15.27
C ILE A 37 5.98 -12.03 -16.49
N ALA A 38 5.90 -12.57 -17.70
CA ALA A 38 5.82 -11.79 -18.93
C ALA A 38 4.50 -11.02 -19.07
N PHE A 39 3.40 -11.52 -18.52
CA PHE A 39 2.07 -10.92 -18.59
C PHE A 39 2.04 -9.48 -18.04
N GLN A 40 2.87 -9.19 -17.03
CA GLN A 40 3.00 -7.86 -16.43
C GLN A 40 3.45 -6.79 -17.43
N ILE A 41 4.19 -7.18 -18.49
CA ILE A 41 4.65 -6.27 -19.55
C ILE A 41 3.46 -5.64 -20.28
N ILE A 42 2.35 -6.37 -20.46
CA ILE A 42 1.15 -5.85 -21.13
C ILE A 42 0.59 -4.65 -20.34
N LEU A 43 0.52 -4.76 -19.01
CA LEU A 43 0.06 -3.68 -18.14
C LEU A 43 1.03 -2.49 -18.16
N ALA A 44 2.34 -2.76 -18.14
CA ALA A 44 3.36 -1.72 -18.24
C ALA A 44 3.29 -0.95 -19.58
N LEU A 45 3.08 -1.66 -20.70
CA LEU A 45 2.91 -1.06 -22.02
C LEU A 45 1.64 -0.20 -22.09
N PHE A 46 0.53 -0.67 -21.52
CA PHE A 46 -0.70 0.12 -21.44
C PHE A 46 -0.46 1.45 -20.71
N VAL A 47 0.20 1.42 -19.55
CA VAL A 47 0.56 2.64 -18.81
C VAL A 47 1.51 3.52 -19.62
N ALA A 48 2.55 2.96 -20.23
CA ALA A 48 3.52 3.70 -21.03
C ALA A 48 2.88 4.43 -22.22
N LEU A 49 1.86 3.84 -22.84
CA LEU A 49 1.11 4.44 -23.93
C LEU A 49 0.10 5.49 -23.45
N ALA A 50 -0.39 5.38 -22.20
CA ALA A 50 -1.33 6.34 -21.61
C ALA A 50 -0.64 7.62 -21.09
N ILE A 51 0.59 7.53 -20.58
CA ILE A 51 1.34 8.65 -20.00
C ILE A 51 1.40 9.90 -20.90
N PRO A 52 1.70 9.81 -22.21
CA PRO A 52 1.77 10.99 -23.07
C PRO A 52 0.46 11.78 -23.18
N GLY A 53 -0.69 11.17 -22.85
CA GLY A 53 -2.00 11.82 -22.87
C GLY A 53 -2.42 12.44 -21.54
N LEU A 54 -1.66 12.26 -20.47
CA LEU A 54 -2.01 12.79 -19.15
C LEU A 54 -1.48 14.20 -18.96
N PRO A 55 -2.28 15.13 -18.39
CA PRO A 55 -1.80 16.46 -18.06
C PRO A 55 -0.78 16.41 -16.92
N GLU A 56 0.16 17.35 -16.94
CA GLU A 56 1.11 17.54 -15.84
C GLU A 56 0.39 18.02 -14.57
N SER A 57 0.95 17.70 -13.41
CA SER A 57 0.37 18.14 -12.13
C SER A 57 0.35 19.66 -12.02
N PRO A 58 -0.80 20.31 -11.72
CA PRO A 58 -0.88 21.77 -11.53
C PRO A 58 0.14 22.29 -10.52
N ARG A 59 0.37 21.53 -9.46
CA ARG A 59 1.33 21.88 -8.42
C ARG A 59 2.78 21.86 -8.92
N TRP A 60 3.13 20.90 -9.78
CA TRP A 60 4.47 20.87 -10.40
C TRP A 60 4.66 22.02 -11.39
N LEU A 61 3.63 22.34 -12.18
CA LEU A 61 3.63 23.47 -13.10
C LEU A 61 3.86 24.80 -12.36
N VAL A 62 3.17 25.02 -11.24
CA VAL A 62 3.40 26.20 -10.38
C VAL A 62 4.84 26.25 -9.84
N LEU A 63 5.38 25.13 -9.36
CA LEU A 63 6.78 25.06 -8.90
C LEU A 63 7.80 25.36 -10.01
N LYS A 64 7.42 25.19 -11.28
CA LYS A 64 8.24 25.53 -12.46
C LYS A 64 7.97 26.93 -13.01
N GLY A 65 7.10 27.71 -12.36
CA GLY A 65 6.69 29.04 -12.82
C GLY A 65 5.76 29.02 -14.04
N ARG A 66 5.16 27.88 -14.39
CA ARG A 66 4.23 27.69 -15.51
C ARG A 66 2.78 27.85 -15.04
N GLU A 67 2.45 29.04 -14.54
CA GLU A 67 1.15 29.32 -13.89
C GLU A 67 -0.04 29.24 -14.86
N ASP A 68 0.10 29.77 -16.08
CA ASP A 68 -0.97 29.73 -17.10
C ASP A 68 -1.35 28.30 -17.48
N GLU A 69 -0.38 27.39 -17.53
CA GLU A 69 -0.64 25.98 -17.80
C GLU A 69 -1.29 25.27 -16.62
N ALA A 70 -0.93 25.65 -15.39
CA ALA A 70 -1.58 25.13 -14.20
C ALA A 70 -3.06 25.53 -14.16
N LEU A 71 -3.40 26.77 -14.54
CA LEU A 71 -4.80 27.24 -14.67
C LEU A 71 -5.56 26.44 -15.72
N LYS A 72 -4.97 26.18 -16.89
CA LYS A 72 -5.57 25.34 -17.94
C LYS A 72 -5.87 23.92 -17.46
N VAL A 73 -4.91 23.30 -16.75
CA VAL A 73 -5.11 21.96 -16.21
C VAL A 73 -6.21 21.96 -15.14
N LEU A 74 -6.26 22.97 -14.27
CA LEU A 74 -7.33 23.10 -13.27
C LEU A 74 -8.71 23.32 -13.93
N SER A 75 -8.80 24.21 -14.92
CA SER A 75 -10.00 24.45 -15.71
C SER A 75 -10.50 23.14 -16.35
N ALA A 76 -9.61 22.38 -16.99
CA ALA A 76 -9.94 21.09 -17.58
C ALA A 76 -10.37 20.03 -16.53
N LEU A 77 -9.77 20.05 -15.33
CA LEU A 77 -10.08 19.10 -14.26
C LEU A 77 -11.47 19.37 -13.64
N PHE A 78 -11.84 20.63 -13.49
CA PHE A 78 -13.10 21.04 -12.88
C PHE A 78 -14.24 21.24 -13.90
N ASP A 79 -13.93 21.15 -15.20
CA ASP A 79 -14.86 21.43 -16.31
C ASP A 79 -15.50 22.82 -16.20
N LEU A 80 -14.66 23.82 -15.88
CA LEU A 80 -15.07 25.22 -15.70
C LEU A 80 -14.17 26.16 -16.52
N PRO A 81 -14.67 27.32 -16.96
CA PRO A 81 -13.86 28.34 -17.60
C PRO A 81 -12.64 28.77 -16.75
N GLU A 82 -11.54 29.15 -17.40
CA GLU A 82 -10.31 29.60 -16.72
C GLU A 82 -10.53 30.83 -15.83
N ASP A 83 -11.52 31.66 -16.17
CA ASP A 83 -11.94 32.89 -15.47
C ASP A 83 -12.95 32.65 -14.34
N ASP A 84 -13.37 31.40 -14.11
CA ASP A 84 -14.29 31.08 -13.02
C ASP A 84 -13.63 31.36 -11.65
N PRO A 85 -14.31 32.08 -10.73
CA PRO A 85 -13.78 32.38 -9.40
C PRO A 85 -13.31 31.15 -8.62
N LYS A 86 -13.92 29.98 -8.85
CA LYS A 86 -13.53 28.72 -8.23
C LYS A 86 -12.16 28.24 -8.72
N ILE A 87 -11.86 28.35 -10.02
CA ILE A 87 -10.54 27.99 -10.57
C ILE A 87 -9.47 28.88 -9.97
N HIS A 88 -9.72 30.18 -9.87
CA HIS A 88 -8.77 31.11 -9.25
C HIS A 88 -8.55 30.82 -7.76
N ALA A 89 -9.60 30.46 -7.01
CA ALA A 89 -9.48 30.07 -5.62
C ALA A 89 -8.65 28.78 -5.44
N GLU A 90 -8.89 27.77 -6.27
CA GLU A 90 -8.12 26.51 -6.27
C GLU A 90 -6.66 26.75 -6.68
N PHE A 91 -6.44 27.57 -7.70
CA PHE A 91 -5.10 27.95 -8.12
C PHE A 91 -4.31 28.67 -7.02
N ALA A 92 -4.96 29.61 -6.31
CA ALA A 92 -4.35 30.28 -5.16
C ALA A 92 -3.98 29.28 -4.06
N ALA A 93 -4.87 28.34 -3.71
CA ALA A 93 -4.59 27.30 -2.73
C ALA A 93 -3.41 26.40 -3.15
N VAL A 94 -3.35 26.00 -4.43
CA VAL A 94 -2.24 25.21 -4.98
C VAL A 94 -0.92 26.00 -4.93
N LYS A 95 -0.96 27.30 -5.22
CA LYS A 95 0.22 28.17 -5.20
C LYS A 95 0.75 28.41 -3.80
N ASP A 96 -0.13 28.65 -2.84
CA ASP A 96 0.24 28.78 -1.43
C ASP A 96 0.88 27.48 -0.93
N ALA A 97 0.26 26.33 -1.23
CA ALA A 97 0.80 25.03 -0.86
C ALA A 97 2.17 24.76 -1.53
N ALA A 98 2.32 25.09 -2.82
CA ALA A 98 3.59 24.94 -3.53
C ALA A 98 4.70 25.80 -2.92
N THR A 99 4.38 27.04 -2.57
CA THR A 99 5.31 27.99 -1.96
C THR A 99 5.76 27.51 -0.57
N GLU A 100 4.83 27.06 0.27
CA GLU A 100 5.18 26.50 1.59
C GLU A 100 6.10 25.29 1.45
N MET A 101 5.83 24.39 0.49
CA MET A 101 6.67 23.21 0.25
C MET A 101 8.06 23.55 -0.26
N ALA A 102 8.23 24.68 -0.94
CA ALA A 102 9.54 25.14 -1.40
C ALA A 102 10.42 25.66 -0.24
N THR A 103 9.83 25.97 0.93
CA THR A 103 10.59 26.48 2.08
C THR A 103 11.36 25.42 2.87
N GLY A 104 10.91 24.16 2.82
CA GLY A 104 11.48 23.10 3.65
C GLY A 104 12.63 22.35 2.98
N THR A 105 13.64 22.01 3.77
CA THR A 105 14.79 21.22 3.36
C THR A 105 14.80 19.85 4.04
N PHE A 106 15.59 18.90 3.52
CA PHE A 106 15.81 17.61 4.19
C PHE A 106 16.36 17.76 5.61
N SER A 107 17.19 18.78 5.87
CA SER A 107 17.76 19.03 7.19
C SER A 107 16.69 19.39 8.24
N ASP A 108 15.59 20.02 7.80
CA ASP A 108 14.47 20.41 8.68
C ASP A 108 13.71 19.22 9.26
N CYS A 109 13.83 18.03 8.64
CA CYS A 109 13.27 16.79 9.15
C CYS A 109 13.95 16.37 10.47
N PHE A 110 15.18 16.81 10.71
CA PHE A 110 15.99 16.43 11.88
C PHE A 110 16.00 17.48 12.98
N LYS A 111 15.27 18.59 12.82
CA LYS A 111 15.23 19.68 13.79
C LYS A 111 14.26 19.40 14.94
N PHE A 112 14.71 19.72 16.15
CA PHE A 112 13.86 19.79 17.35
C PHE A 112 13.26 21.19 17.46
N ASN A 113 12.10 21.39 16.86
CA ASN A 113 11.38 22.67 16.85
C ASN A 113 10.00 22.55 17.48
N GLU A 114 9.28 23.67 17.57
CA GLU A 114 7.91 23.75 18.10
C GLU A 114 6.93 22.86 17.31
N LEU A 115 7.12 22.74 15.99
CA LEU A 115 6.35 21.84 15.13
C LEU A 115 6.68 20.35 15.37
N ARG A 116 7.72 20.05 16.15
CA ARG A 116 8.21 18.71 16.47
C ARG A 116 8.57 17.91 15.22
N ASN A 117 9.22 18.54 14.26
CA ASN A 117 9.58 17.95 12.96
C ASN A 117 10.30 16.60 13.11
N PHE A 118 11.34 16.53 13.96
CA PHE A 118 12.04 15.26 14.21
C PHE A 118 11.11 14.16 14.71
N HIS A 119 10.24 14.47 15.69
CA HIS A 119 9.30 13.48 16.22
C HIS A 119 8.31 12.98 15.15
N ARG A 120 7.79 13.88 14.32
CA ARG A 120 6.84 13.52 13.24
C ARG A 120 7.51 12.71 12.12
N THR A 121 8.75 13.04 11.77
CA THR A 121 9.57 12.26 10.84
C THR A 121 9.84 10.86 11.39
N VAL A 122 10.22 10.75 12.66
CA VAL A 122 10.44 9.45 13.32
C VAL A 122 9.16 8.61 13.37
N LEU A 123 8.01 9.21 13.70
CA LEU A 123 6.73 8.50 13.67
C LEU A 123 6.40 7.97 12.28
N SER A 124 6.66 8.77 11.24
CA SER A 124 6.48 8.36 9.84
C SER A 124 7.39 7.18 9.51
N TYR A 125 8.69 7.30 9.80
CA TYR A 125 9.69 6.25 9.58
C TYR A 125 9.31 4.94 10.28
N VAL A 126 9.04 5.00 11.60
CA VAL A 126 8.70 3.83 12.41
C VAL A 126 7.41 3.18 11.95
N SER A 127 6.42 3.96 11.47
CA SER A 127 5.18 3.38 10.93
C SER A 127 5.43 2.48 9.72
N GLN A 128 6.35 2.88 8.82
CA GLN A 128 6.73 2.06 7.66
C GLN A 128 7.59 0.86 8.07
N VAL A 129 8.48 1.01 9.05
CA VAL A 129 9.22 -0.13 9.61
C VAL A 129 8.26 -1.17 10.17
N PHE A 130 7.30 -0.76 11.02
CA PHE A 130 6.28 -1.63 11.61
C PHE A 130 5.39 -2.31 10.58
N GLN A 131 5.10 -1.65 9.45
CA GLN A 131 4.41 -2.29 8.35
C GLN A 131 5.18 -3.51 7.83
N GLN A 132 6.47 -3.37 7.58
CA GLN A 132 7.29 -4.41 6.95
C GLN A 132 7.64 -5.54 7.92
N ILE A 133 8.09 -5.20 9.13
CA ILE A 133 8.45 -6.21 10.14
C ILE A 133 7.23 -6.98 10.69
N SER A 134 6.01 -6.58 10.33
CA SER A 134 4.80 -7.37 10.61
C SER A 134 4.83 -8.74 9.94
N GLY A 135 5.64 -8.92 8.89
CA GLY A 135 5.76 -10.17 8.14
C GLY A 135 4.78 -10.32 6.98
N ILE A 136 4.05 -9.26 6.61
CA ILE A 136 3.08 -9.29 5.51
C ILE A 136 3.69 -9.77 4.18
N ASN A 137 4.92 -9.36 3.86
CA ASN A 137 5.58 -9.77 2.63
C ASN A 137 5.92 -11.26 2.63
N VAL A 138 6.38 -11.80 3.76
CA VAL A 138 6.65 -13.24 3.90
C VAL A 138 5.36 -14.03 3.66
N ILE A 139 4.26 -13.62 4.27
CA ILE A 139 2.95 -14.26 4.05
C ILE A 139 2.55 -14.15 2.58
N THR A 140 2.73 -12.99 1.97
CA THR A 140 2.34 -12.74 0.57
C THR A 140 3.21 -13.54 -0.42
N TYR A 141 4.53 -13.52 -0.30
CA TYR A 141 5.41 -14.22 -1.24
C TYR A 141 5.38 -15.73 -1.06
N TYR A 142 5.19 -16.20 0.18
CA TYR A 142 5.28 -17.61 0.51
C TYR A 142 3.94 -18.24 0.88
N ALA A 143 2.79 -17.60 0.61
CA ALA A 143 1.46 -18.11 0.97
C ALA A 143 1.27 -19.59 0.59
N ALA A 144 1.48 -19.93 -0.68
CA ALA A 144 1.36 -21.31 -1.15
C ALA A 144 2.38 -22.25 -0.49
N THR A 145 3.61 -21.80 -0.26
CA THR A 145 4.65 -22.58 0.42
C THR A 145 4.31 -22.81 1.90
N ILE A 146 3.73 -21.82 2.57
CA ILE A 146 3.25 -21.93 3.96
C ILE A 146 2.09 -22.92 4.04
N PHE A 147 1.13 -22.85 3.13
CA PHE A 147 0.04 -23.84 3.06
C PHE A 147 0.55 -25.26 2.76
N LEU A 148 1.60 -25.39 1.95
CA LEU A 148 2.25 -26.67 1.68
C LEU A 148 2.99 -27.21 2.92
N SER A 149 3.69 -26.35 3.66
CA SER A 149 4.49 -26.77 4.83
C SER A 149 3.63 -27.27 5.99
N ILE A 150 2.37 -26.82 6.08
CA ILE A 150 1.39 -27.33 7.06
C ILE A 150 0.67 -28.62 6.60
N GLY A 151 1.12 -29.25 5.50
CA GLY A 151 0.67 -30.57 5.07
C GLY A 151 -0.47 -30.59 4.03
N LEU A 152 -0.79 -29.45 3.39
CA LEU A 152 -1.79 -29.43 2.32
C LEU A 152 -1.19 -29.85 0.97
N SER A 153 -2.03 -30.41 0.09
CA SER A 153 -1.60 -30.78 -1.26
C SER A 153 -1.16 -29.56 -2.08
N PRO A 154 -0.25 -29.70 -3.07
CA PRO A 154 0.22 -28.58 -3.88
C PRO A 154 -0.91 -27.77 -4.54
N PHE A 155 -1.93 -28.45 -5.06
CA PHE A 155 -3.10 -27.79 -5.64
C PHE A 155 -3.88 -26.99 -4.61
N MET A 156 -4.20 -27.60 -3.46
CA MET A 156 -4.95 -26.94 -2.38
C MET A 156 -4.19 -25.71 -1.85
N SER A 157 -2.87 -25.81 -1.71
CA SER A 157 -2.02 -24.71 -1.25
C SER A 157 -2.03 -23.51 -2.19
N ARG A 158 -1.96 -23.75 -3.50
CA ARG A 158 -2.06 -22.70 -4.54
C ARG A 158 -3.48 -22.11 -4.57
N LEU A 159 -4.51 -22.93 -4.45
CA LEU A 159 -5.90 -22.48 -4.40
C LEU A 159 -6.17 -21.60 -3.18
N LEU A 160 -5.72 -22.01 -1.99
CA LEU A 160 -5.88 -21.21 -0.78
C LEU A 160 -5.10 -19.90 -0.84
N ALA A 161 -3.92 -19.87 -1.48
CA ALA A 161 -3.21 -18.61 -1.73
C ALA A 161 -4.03 -17.65 -2.61
N ALA A 162 -4.63 -18.14 -3.70
CA ALA A 162 -5.51 -17.33 -4.56
C ALA A 162 -6.77 -16.84 -3.84
N LEU A 163 -7.40 -17.69 -3.03
CA LEU A 163 -8.53 -17.31 -2.19
C LEU A 163 -8.14 -16.30 -1.11
N ASN A 164 -6.95 -16.43 -0.53
CA ASN A 164 -6.41 -15.48 0.44
C ASN A 164 -6.14 -14.11 -0.18
N GLY A 165 -5.58 -14.04 -1.40
CA GLY A 165 -5.46 -12.77 -2.13
C GLY A 165 -6.83 -12.15 -2.47
N THR A 166 -7.84 -12.98 -2.76
CA THR A 166 -9.21 -12.52 -3.00
C THR A 166 -9.84 -11.93 -1.75
N GLU A 167 -9.74 -12.63 -0.62
CA GLU A 167 -10.19 -12.14 0.68
C GLU A 167 -9.47 -10.85 1.06
N TYR A 168 -8.15 -10.80 0.89
CA TYR A 168 -7.35 -9.61 1.16
C TYR A 168 -7.81 -8.40 0.33
N PHE A 169 -8.09 -8.59 -0.96
CA PHE A 169 -8.65 -7.54 -1.81
C PHE A 169 -10.01 -7.05 -1.31
N LEU A 170 -10.94 -7.97 -1.01
CA LEU A 170 -12.28 -7.61 -0.52
C LEU A 170 -12.22 -6.84 0.80
N ILE A 171 -11.38 -7.29 1.74
CA ILE A 171 -11.26 -6.66 3.06
C ILE A 171 -10.54 -5.31 2.98
N SER A 172 -9.64 -5.10 2.01
CA SER A 172 -8.99 -3.80 1.81
C SER A 172 -10.00 -2.65 1.63
N TRP A 173 -11.16 -2.92 1.03
CA TRP A 173 -12.24 -1.93 0.86
C TRP A 173 -12.90 -1.51 2.17
N VAL A 174 -12.90 -2.38 3.20
CA VAL A 174 -13.43 -2.03 4.53
C VAL A 174 -12.72 -0.80 5.07
N ALA A 175 -11.41 -0.71 4.87
CA ALA A 175 -10.60 0.42 5.32
C ALA A 175 -11.00 1.74 4.64
N VAL A 176 -11.37 1.69 3.35
CA VAL A 176 -11.84 2.85 2.57
C VAL A 176 -13.08 3.48 3.20
N PHE A 177 -14.03 2.66 3.64
CA PHE A 177 -15.30 3.14 4.23
C PHE A 177 -15.21 3.47 5.72
N THR A 178 -14.22 2.93 6.44
CA THR A 178 -14.12 3.06 7.90
C THR A 178 -13.15 4.14 8.37
N ILE A 179 -12.18 4.53 7.52
CA ILE A 179 -11.11 5.46 7.89
C ILE A 179 -11.59 6.82 8.39
N GLU A 180 -12.59 7.41 7.73
CA GLU A 180 -13.11 8.72 8.12
C GLU A 180 -13.98 8.64 9.38
N LYS A 181 -14.58 7.49 9.67
CA LYS A 181 -15.44 7.30 10.85
C LYS A 181 -14.65 7.01 12.13
N PHE A 182 -13.66 6.14 12.06
CA PHE A 182 -12.93 5.67 13.24
C PHE A 182 -11.58 6.35 13.44
N GLY A 183 -11.05 6.98 12.40
CA GLY A 183 -9.75 7.63 12.41
C GLY A 183 -8.60 6.63 12.31
N ARG A 184 -7.45 7.15 11.88
CA ARG A 184 -6.29 6.35 11.45
C ARG A 184 -5.66 5.58 12.60
N ARG A 185 -5.37 6.27 13.73
CA ARG A 185 -4.73 5.67 14.91
C ARG A 185 -5.50 4.48 15.49
N LYS A 186 -6.82 4.58 15.60
CA LYS A 186 -7.66 3.51 16.18
C LYS A 186 -7.64 2.28 15.28
N LEU A 187 -7.69 2.47 13.96
CA LEU A 187 -7.63 1.38 12.99
C LEU A 187 -6.25 0.71 12.96
N MET A 188 -5.16 1.47 13.02
CA MET A 188 -3.81 0.91 13.12
C MET A 188 -3.62 0.07 14.39
N LEU A 189 -4.10 0.55 15.54
CA LEU A 189 -4.05 -0.20 16.81
C LEU A 189 -4.91 -1.46 16.76
N PHE A 190 -6.12 -1.37 16.21
CA PHE A 190 -7.01 -2.50 16.00
C PHE A 190 -6.35 -3.57 15.11
N GLY A 191 -5.77 -3.17 13.99
CA GLY A 191 -5.02 -4.06 13.10
C GLY A 191 -3.82 -4.67 13.81
N ALA A 192 -3.06 -3.90 14.58
CA ALA A 192 -1.87 -4.40 15.30
C ALA A 192 -2.24 -5.48 16.32
N VAL A 193 -3.31 -5.29 17.09
CA VAL A 193 -3.79 -6.29 18.06
C VAL A 193 -4.24 -7.55 17.33
N GLY A 194 -5.04 -7.44 16.28
CA GLY A 194 -5.53 -8.58 15.52
C GLY A 194 -4.42 -9.37 14.82
N MET A 195 -3.44 -8.68 14.23
CA MET A 195 -2.24 -9.30 13.66
C MET A 195 -1.40 -10.00 14.72
N SER A 196 -1.20 -9.38 15.89
CA SER A 196 -0.42 -9.96 16.99
C SER A 196 -1.06 -11.25 17.50
N VAL A 197 -2.38 -11.24 17.75
CA VAL A 197 -3.13 -12.43 18.16
C VAL A 197 -3.03 -13.51 17.08
N SER A 198 -3.18 -13.14 15.81
CA SER A 198 -3.11 -14.09 14.71
C SER A 198 -1.74 -14.77 14.60
N MET A 199 -0.65 -14.01 14.76
CA MET A 199 0.71 -14.54 14.75
C MET A 199 0.99 -15.46 15.93
N ILE A 200 0.44 -15.16 17.12
CA ILE A 200 0.56 -16.05 18.29
C ILE A 200 -0.11 -17.40 18.00
N VAL A 201 -1.34 -17.39 17.47
CA VAL A 201 -2.04 -18.64 17.14
C VAL A 201 -1.35 -19.39 16.00
N LEU A 202 -0.91 -18.68 14.96
CA LEU A 202 -0.18 -19.27 13.84
C LEU A 202 1.12 -19.96 14.30
N SER A 203 1.91 -19.29 15.14
CA SER A 203 3.14 -19.85 15.71
C SER A 203 2.86 -21.09 16.57
N ALA A 204 1.84 -21.03 17.43
CA ALA A 204 1.47 -22.16 18.28
C ALA A 204 0.94 -23.37 17.48
N THR A 205 0.20 -23.14 16.40
CA THR A 205 -0.46 -24.21 15.62
C THR A 205 0.47 -24.83 14.58
N THR A 206 1.36 -24.04 13.96
CA THR A 206 2.35 -24.55 13.02
C THR A 206 3.31 -25.55 13.66
N ALA A 207 3.64 -25.39 14.95
CA ALA A 207 4.46 -26.33 15.73
C ALA A 207 3.88 -27.76 15.79
N TYR A 208 2.57 -27.92 15.60
CA TYR A 208 1.88 -29.22 15.66
C TYR A 208 1.25 -29.64 14.32
N SER A 209 1.48 -28.88 13.24
CA SER A 209 0.82 -29.06 11.94
C SER A 209 1.07 -30.43 11.30
N GLY A 210 2.26 -31.02 11.49
CA GLY A 210 2.59 -32.35 10.98
C GLY A 210 2.01 -33.53 11.79
N VAL A 211 1.41 -33.26 12.95
CA VAL A 211 0.86 -34.27 13.87
C VAL A 211 -0.65 -34.21 13.95
N ASN A 212 -1.23 -33.00 13.84
CA ASN A 212 -2.66 -32.77 13.96
C ASN A 212 -3.19 -31.95 12.77
N GLN A 213 -4.03 -32.58 11.93
CA GLN A 213 -4.68 -31.93 10.80
C GLN A 213 -5.48 -30.68 11.20
N GLY A 214 -6.09 -30.67 12.38
CA GLY A 214 -6.81 -29.52 12.93
C GLY A 214 -5.90 -28.32 13.21
N ALA A 215 -4.63 -28.58 13.59
CA ALA A 215 -3.64 -27.52 13.78
C ALA A 215 -3.26 -26.86 12.43
N GLY A 216 -3.12 -27.66 11.37
CA GLY A 216 -2.91 -27.13 10.01
C GLY A 216 -4.09 -26.27 9.53
N ILE A 217 -5.33 -26.73 9.70
CA ILE A 217 -6.52 -25.93 9.33
C ILE A 217 -6.59 -24.62 10.14
N THR A 218 -6.28 -24.67 11.43
CA THR A 218 -6.26 -23.47 12.27
C THR A 218 -5.19 -22.47 11.81
N ALA A 219 -3.98 -22.96 11.50
CA ALA A 219 -2.92 -22.12 10.94
C ALA A 219 -3.38 -21.44 9.63
N ALA A 220 -4.04 -22.19 8.74
CA ALA A 220 -4.55 -21.65 7.50
C ALA A 220 -5.59 -20.55 7.71
N ILE A 221 -6.55 -20.75 8.62
CA ILE A 221 -7.57 -19.73 8.96
C ILE A 221 -6.92 -18.46 9.49
N PHE A 222 -5.94 -18.58 10.39
CA PHE A 222 -5.31 -17.42 11.01
C PHE A 222 -4.39 -16.63 10.06
N LEU A 223 -3.96 -17.20 8.93
CA LEU A 223 -3.33 -16.42 7.85
C LEU A 223 -4.31 -15.47 7.15
N PHE A 224 -5.55 -15.92 6.90
CA PHE A 224 -6.61 -15.05 6.38
C PHE A 224 -6.95 -13.96 7.40
N VAL A 225 -7.14 -14.35 8.66
CA VAL A 225 -7.43 -13.39 9.73
C VAL A 225 -6.32 -12.35 9.86
N PHE A 226 -5.04 -12.75 9.80
CA PHE A 226 -3.92 -11.83 9.79
C PHE A 226 -4.02 -10.81 8.65
N ASN A 227 -4.24 -11.27 7.41
CA ASN A 227 -4.35 -10.40 6.23
C ASN A 227 -5.54 -9.45 6.33
N SER A 228 -6.69 -9.93 6.83
CA SER A 228 -7.85 -9.10 7.14
C SER A 228 -7.49 -7.91 8.04
N PHE A 229 -6.81 -8.16 9.17
CA PHE A 229 -6.41 -7.10 10.10
C PHE A 229 -5.34 -6.18 9.51
N PHE A 230 -4.41 -6.72 8.73
CA PHE A 230 -3.41 -5.92 8.02
C PHE A 230 -4.08 -4.98 7.00
N ALA A 231 -5.04 -5.47 6.21
CA ALA A 231 -5.75 -4.69 5.20
C ALA A 231 -6.50 -3.50 5.82
N ILE A 232 -7.18 -3.75 6.95
CA ILE A 232 -7.96 -2.73 7.67
C ILE A 232 -7.04 -1.70 8.34
N GLY A 233 -5.97 -2.16 8.98
CA GLY A 233 -5.19 -1.33 9.89
C GLY A 233 -3.91 -0.73 9.31
N TRP A 234 -3.27 -1.37 8.34
CA TRP A 234 -1.87 -1.09 8.00
C TRP A 234 -1.60 -0.89 6.51
N LEU A 235 -2.33 -1.56 5.61
CA LEU A 235 -2.10 -1.54 4.17
C LEU A 235 -1.98 -0.13 3.59
N GLY A 236 -3.05 0.68 3.68
CA GLY A 236 -3.02 2.07 3.19
C GLY A 236 -2.63 3.10 4.26
N MET A 237 -2.77 2.74 5.54
CA MET A 237 -2.61 3.68 6.65
C MET A 237 -1.17 4.19 6.79
N THR A 238 -0.17 3.36 6.54
CA THR A 238 1.25 3.74 6.70
C THR A 238 1.75 4.63 5.56
N TRP A 239 1.01 4.71 4.46
CA TRP A 239 1.26 5.64 3.35
C TRP A 239 0.53 6.96 3.55
N LEU A 240 -0.67 6.91 4.15
CA LEU A 240 -1.46 8.09 4.46
C LEU A 240 -0.92 8.84 5.68
N TYR A 241 -0.58 8.12 6.75
CA TYR A 241 -0.22 8.70 8.05
C TYR A 241 1.00 9.65 7.99
N PRO A 242 2.11 9.32 7.28
CA PRO A 242 3.22 10.25 7.08
C PRO A 242 2.82 11.57 6.42
N ALA A 243 1.92 11.51 5.42
CA ALA A 243 1.46 12.70 4.71
C ALA A 243 0.57 13.60 5.59
N GLU A 244 -0.19 13.01 6.53
CA GLU A 244 -1.07 13.76 7.43
C GLU A 244 -0.32 14.33 8.65
N VAL A 245 0.65 13.60 9.20
CA VAL A 245 1.33 14.01 10.44
C VAL A 245 2.41 15.06 10.19
N THR A 246 3.01 15.10 9.00
CA THR A 246 4.14 15.99 8.69
C THR A 246 3.67 17.37 8.20
N PRO A 247 4.28 18.47 8.68
CA PRO A 247 4.03 19.81 8.16
C PRO A 247 4.30 19.87 6.66
N LEU A 248 3.54 20.69 5.93
CA LEU A 248 3.57 20.73 4.47
C LEU A 248 4.99 21.03 3.96
N ALA A 249 5.71 21.98 4.58
CA ALA A 249 7.11 22.31 4.27
C ALA A 249 8.06 21.09 4.22
N ILE A 250 7.94 20.13 5.16
CA ILE A 250 8.83 18.96 5.22
C ILE A 250 8.17 17.66 4.76
N ARG A 251 6.95 17.71 4.23
CA ARG A 251 6.17 16.52 3.89
C ARG A 251 6.86 15.65 2.84
N ALA A 252 7.38 16.27 1.78
CA ALA A 252 8.09 15.56 0.72
C ALA A 252 9.36 14.84 1.25
N PRO A 253 10.32 15.52 1.91
CA PRO A 253 11.51 14.84 2.43
C PRO A 253 11.20 13.82 3.54
N ALA A 254 10.24 14.09 4.43
CA ALA A 254 9.83 13.13 5.46
C ALA A 254 9.17 11.88 4.87
N ASN A 255 8.31 12.03 3.86
CA ASN A 255 7.74 10.90 3.12
C ASN A 255 8.82 10.10 2.38
N ALA A 256 9.85 10.75 1.84
CA ALA A 256 10.99 10.07 1.23
C ALA A 256 11.75 9.23 2.26
N ILE A 257 12.10 9.80 3.41
CA ILE A 257 12.77 9.08 4.53
C ILE A 257 11.92 7.88 5.00
N SER A 258 10.62 8.10 5.15
CA SER A 258 9.65 7.06 5.52
C SER A 258 9.60 5.93 4.50
N THR A 259 9.55 6.26 3.21
CA THR A 259 9.51 5.29 2.10
C THR A 259 10.81 4.48 2.03
N THR A 260 11.96 5.12 2.26
CA THR A 260 13.25 4.39 2.35
C THR A 260 13.22 3.35 3.46
N ALA A 261 12.60 3.65 4.61
CA ALA A 261 12.41 2.68 5.70
C ALA A 261 11.61 1.46 5.22
N ASN A 262 10.52 1.69 4.49
CA ASN A 262 9.72 0.61 3.92
C ASN A 262 10.58 -0.33 3.06
N TRP A 263 11.36 0.21 2.12
CA TRP A 263 12.18 -0.62 1.23
C TRP A 263 13.33 -1.34 1.93
N ILE A 264 13.98 -0.70 2.92
CA ILE A 264 15.07 -1.33 3.68
C ILE A 264 14.55 -2.55 4.45
N PHE A 265 13.39 -2.42 5.09
CA PHE A 265 12.84 -3.49 5.93
C PHE A 265 12.00 -4.51 5.13
N ASN A 266 11.75 -4.28 3.84
CA ASN A 266 11.04 -5.21 2.95
C ASN A 266 11.77 -6.55 2.81
N VAL A 267 13.10 -6.57 2.96
CA VAL A 267 13.98 -7.74 2.79
C VAL A 267 14.05 -8.64 4.06
N SER A 268 13.14 -8.45 5.03
CA SER A 268 13.12 -9.21 6.29
C SER A 268 12.13 -10.36 6.26
#